data_AF-A0A1G2MAJ6-F1
#
_entry.id   AF-A0A1G2MAJ6-F1
#
_cell.length_a   1.000
_cell.length_b   1.000
_cell.length_c   1.000
_cell.angle_alpha   90.00
_cell.angle_beta   90.00
_cell.angle_gamma   90.00
#
_symmetry.space_group_name_H-M   'P 1'
#
loop_
_entity.id
_entity.type
_entity.pdbx_description
1 polymer ?
#
loop_
_entity_poly.entity_id
_entity_poly.type
_entity_poly.pdbx_seq_one_letter_code
_entity_poly.pdbx_strand_id
1 'polypeptide(L)'
;MTVAEVREKYLKFFKQRGHTIIPSASLVPENDASVLFTTAGMQPFVPYLLGEPHPAGRRLVNIQKCIRTGDIDEVGDNTHLTFFEMMGNWSLGDYFKNEAIAWSYELLTSKKEGFGLDPKRLYITVFEGNENAPRDEESAKIWEKVGVPSNRIYFMPASKNWWEAGPSGPCGPDTEMYYDLTENGLGDLTQTQFLEADVKQQIVEIWNNVFMEYLKKGGTVVGKLPQKNVDTGAGLERFCAVLQGKKSVFETDAFTPIMRKLNELSPNGEPRAKRIIADHLRAAVFLIADGITPSNTDRGYVLRRLIRRAVRFGKQLGLKTSDYSTLAELISTLHGGIYSQILENLRMIAKEVLPDEVRAFELTLERGMKEFEKGTEPFILFTSYGFPIELTRELAAEKGRILDEAKFADEMAKHQTLSRAGAEKKFKGGLADTSEMSLRYHTATHLLHQALRDVLGSEVRQKGSNITPERLRFDFAFPRKMTEEEKKRVEDIVNEKIRAKLPMQRVVLPLEEAKKTGALHFFGEKYGDEVSIYYIGDSLETAYSKEFCGGPHVSNTETLGTFKIAKEEAVSAGVRRIKAVLNN
;
A
#
# COMPACT_ATOMS: atom_id res chain seq x y z
N MET A 1 -31.12 1.57 0.37
CA MET A 1 -30.61 0.32 -0.24
C MET A 1 -29.30 -0.04 0.45
N THR A 2 -29.07 -1.32 0.75
CA THR A 2 -27.81 -1.82 1.31
C THR A 2 -26.69 -1.79 0.26
N VAL A 3 -25.43 -1.84 0.69
CA VAL A 3 -24.28 -1.94 -0.22
C VAL A 3 -24.44 -3.12 -1.18
N ALA A 4 -24.85 -4.29 -0.68
CA ALA A 4 -25.05 -5.48 -1.50
C ALA A 4 -26.11 -5.26 -2.61
N GLU A 5 -27.25 -4.64 -2.28
CA GLU A 5 -28.30 -4.31 -3.23
C GLU A 5 -27.84 -3.29 -4.28
N VAL A 6 -27.03 -2.30 -3.88
CA VAL A 6 -26.46 -1.31 -4.79
C VAL A 6 -25.53 -1.97 -5.81
N ARG A 7 -24.64 -2.84 -5.34
CA ARG A 7 -23.72 -3.60 -6.21
C ARG A 7 -24.49 -4.43 -7.25
N GLU A 8 -25.47 -5.22 -6.79
CA GLU A 8 -26.25 -6.08 -7.68
C GLU A 8 -27.02 -5.25 -8.72
N LYS A 9 -27.70 -4.19 -8.27
CA LYS A 9 -28.49 -3.34 -9.16
C LYS A 9 -27.62 -2.63 -10.20
N TYR A 10 -26.47 -2.10 -9.79
CA TYR A 10 -25.50 -1.47 -10.68
C TYR A 10 -25.02 -2.44 -11.78
N LEU A 11 -24.52 -3.61 -11.39
CA LEU A 11 -24.02 -4.61 -12.34
C LEU A 11 -25.13 -5.10 -13.28
N LYS A 12 -26.35 -5.30 -12.77
CA LYS A 12 -27.50 -5.70 -13.58
C LYS A 12 -27.89 -4.63 -14.61
N PHE A 13 -27.87 -3.35 -14.22
CA PHE A 13 -28.21 -2.23 -15.10
C PHE A 13 -27.31 -2.18 -16.35
N PHE A 14 -25.99 -2.36 -16.17
CA PHE A 14 -25.05 -2.37 -17.29
C PHE A 14 -25.04 -3.70 -18.05
N LYS A 15 -25.26 -4.84 -17.37
CA LYS A 15 -25.45 -6.12 -18.06
C LYS A 15 -26.60 -6.09 -19.06
N GLN A 16 -27.72 -5.46 -18.71
CA GLN A 16 -28.86 -5.25 -19.63
C GLN A 16 -28.52 -4.37 -20.83
N ARG A 17 -27.45 -3.56 -20.75
CA ARG A 17 -26.91 -2.71 -21.82
C ARG A 17 -25.78 -3.38 -22.60
N GLY A 18 -25.57 -4.67 -22.39
CA GLY A 18 -24.59 -5.48 -23.12
C GLY A 18 -23.18 -5.41 -22.55
N HIS A 19 -22.99 -4.89 -21.33
CA HIS A 19 -21.68 -4.95 -20.66
C HIS A 19 -21.43 -6.33 -20.07
N THR A 20 -20.22 -6.83 -20.26
CA THR A 20 -19.74 -8.04 -19.60
C THR A 20 -19.30 -7.69 -18.18
N ILE A 21 -19.86 -8.39 -17.19
CA ILE A 21 -19.41 -8.28 -15.79
C ILE A 21 -18.07 -9.01 -15.67
N ILE A 22 -17.04 -8.31 -15.21
CA ILE A 22 -15.69 -8.84 -14.99
C ILE A 22 -15.31 -8.74 -13.51
N PRO A 23 -14.40 -9.58 -13.00
CA PRO A 23 -13.94 -9.49 -11.62
C PRO A 23 -13.16 -8.20 -11.36
N SER A 24 -13.06 -7.85 -10.08
CA SER A 24 -12.17 -6.80 -9.58
C SER A 24 -10.72 -7.26 -9.73
N ALA A 25 -9.84 -6.41 -10.24
CA ALA A 25 -8.40 -6.66 -10.27
C ALA A 25 -7.77 -6.54 -8.88
N SER A 26 -6.54 -7.05 -8.74
CA SER A 26 -5.71 -6.89 -7.54
C SER A 26 -5.47 -5.42 -7.19
N LEU A 27 -5.32 -5.12 -5.89
CA LEU A 27 -4.81 -3.82 -5.43
C LEU A 27 -3.34 -3.62 -5.81
N VAL A 28 -2.62 -4.71 -6.10
CA VAL A 28 -1.25 -4.71 -6.61
C VAL A 28 -1.30 -4.81 -8.13
N PRO A 29 -0.93 -3.75 -8.87
CA PRO A 29 -0.88 -3.78 -10.32
C PRO A 29 0.16 -4.82 -10.80
N GLU A 30 -0.26 -5.74 -11.67
CA GLU A 30 0.62 -6.79 -12.20
C GLU A 30 1.61 -6.26 -13.25
N ASN A 31 1.17 -5.27 -14.05
CA ASN A 31 1.89 -4.82 -15.26
C ASN A 31 2.24 -3.32 -15.24
N ASP A 32 2.21 -2.67 -14.08
CA ASP A 32 2.56 -1.25 -13.96
C ASP A 32 3.50 -1.03 -12.76
N ALA A 33 4.79 -0.88 -13.06
CA ALA A 33 5.83 -0.61 -12.07
C ALA A 33 5.90 0.87 -11.64
N SER A 34 5.17 1.77 -12.31
CA SER A 34 5.20 3.22 -12.03
C SER A 34 4.34 3.61 -10.84
N VAL A 35 3.43 2.72 -10.41
CA VAL A 35 2.45 2.96 -9.36
C VAL A 35 2.43 1.83 -8.34
N LEU A 36 2.24 2.19 -7.07
CA LEU A 36 2.23 1.21 -5.98
C LEU A 36 0.91 0.43 -5.92
N PHE A 37 -0.22 1.07 -6.20
CA PHE A 37 -1.53 0.45 -6.07
C PHE A 37 -2.43 0.76 -7.26
N THR A 38 -3.48 -0.03 -7.41
CA THR A 38 -4.64 0.32 -8.24
C THR A 38 -5.38 1.48 -7.57
N THR A 39 -5.33 2.68 -8.16
CA THR A 39 -5.90 3.92 -7.58
C THR A 39 -7.25 4.32 -8.18
N ALA A 40 -7.58 3.74 -9.34
CA ALA A 40 -8.81 3.99 -10.08
C ALA A 40 -9.25 2.74 -10.87
N GLY A 41 -10.54 2.70 -11.21
CA GLY A 41 -11.19 1.63 -11.95
C GLY A 41 -10.53 1.36 -13.30
N MET A 42 -10.12 2.40 -14.03
CA MET A 42 -9.53 2.29 -15.37
C MET A 42 -8.13 1.67 -15.41
N GLN A 43 -7.43 1.56 -14.28
CA GLN A 43 -5.98 1.31 -14.28
C GLN A 43 -5.60 -0.04 -14.87
N PRO A 44 -6.33 -1.12 -14.53
CA PRO A 44 -6.13 -2.42 -15.17
C PRO A 44 -6.49 -2.41 -16.67
N PHE A 45 -7.17 -1.36 -17.15
CA PHE A 45 -7.68 -1.25 -18.52
C PHE A 45 -6.84 -0.37 -19.45
N VAL A 46 -5.77 0.27 -18.96
CA VAL A 46 -4.94 1.19 -19.76
C VAL A 46 -4.51 0.60 -21.11
N PRO A 47 -4.02 -0.65 -21.22
CA PRO A 47 -3.65 -1.22 -22.53
C PRO A 47 -4.82 -1.26 -23.52
N TYR A 48 -6.03 -1.60 -23.04
CA TYR A 48 -7.20 -1.69 -23.90
C TYR A 48 -7.77 -0.33 -24.28
N LEU A 49 -7.65 0.65 -23.39
CA LEU A 49 -7.98 2.06 -23.68
C LEU A 49 -7.05 2.64 -24.77
N LEU A 50 -5.81 2.14 -24.84
CA LEU A 50 -4.86 2.48 -25.92
C LEU A 50 -5.16 1.78 -27.25
N GLY A 51 -6.11 0.83 -27.29
CA GLY A 51 -6.57 0.16 -28.51
C GLY A 51 -6.36 -1.36 -28.54
N GLU A 52 -5.75 -1.95 -27.51
CA GLU A 52 -5.65 -3.41 -27.44
C GLU A 52 -7.03 -4.06 -27.23
N PRO A 53 -7.30 -5.23 -27.83
CA PRO A 53 -8.55 -5.94 -27.62
C PRO A 53 -8.62 -6.55 -26.21
N HIS A 54 -9.70 -6.31 -25.48
CA HIS A 54 -9.96 -6.98 -24.21
C HIS A 54 -10.65 -8.34 -24.44
N PRO A 55 -10.23 -9.43 -23.76
CA PRO A 55 -10.77 -10.78 -24.01
C PRO A 55 -12.28 -10.92 -23.72
N ALA A 56 -12.81 -10.11 -22.81
CA ALA A 56 -14.24 -10.10 -22.45
C ALA A 56 -15.12 -9.18 -23.35
N GLY A 57 -14.56 -8.62 -24.42
CA GLY A 57 -15.26 -7.74 -25.36
C GLY A 57 -15.05 -6.25 -25.10
N ARG A 58 -15.91 -5.42 -25.70
CA ARG A 58 -15.73 -3.96 -25.79
C ARG A 58 -16.54 -3.14 -24.77
N ARG A 59 -17.46 -3.78 -24.06
CA ARG A 59 -18.30 -3.18 -23.02
C ARG A 59 -18.07 -3.95 -21.73
N LEU A 60 -17.50 -3.30 -20.72
CA LEU A 60 -17.07 -3.97 -19.49
C LEU A 60 -17.68 -3.26 -18.28
N VAL A 61 -18.02 -3.98 -17.23
CA VAL A 61 -18.48 -3.40 -15.97
C VAL A 61 -17.93 -4.18 -14.79
N ASN A 62 -17.46 -3.49 -13.76
CA ASN A 62 -17.09 -4.11 -12.50
C ASN A 62 -17.22 -3.15 -11.31
N ILE A 63 -16.80 -3.65 -10.14
CA ILE A 63 -16.59 -2.85 -8.95
C ILE A 63 -15.13 -3.07 -8.52
N GLN A 64 -14.28 -2.10 -8.81
CA GLN A 64 -12.84 -2.19 -8.65
C GLN A 64 -12.41 -1.79 -7.23
N LYS A 65 -11.62 -2.63 -6.56
CA LYS A 65 -10.91 -2.28 -5.33
C LYS A 65 -9.87 -1.20 -5.63
N CYS A 66 -9.85 -0.11 -4.87
CA CYS A 66 -8.93 1.00 -5.06
C CYS A 66 -8.25 1.41 -3.74
N ILE A 67 -7.00 1.86 -3.83
CA ILE A 67 -6.27 2.50 -2.73
C ILE A 67 -5.80 3.89 -3.19
N ARG A 68 -6.14 4.93 -2.42
CA ARG A 68 -5.64 6.29 -2.62
C ARG A 68 -4.82 6.73 -1.42
N THR A 69 -3.52 6.94 -1.65
CA THR A 69 -2.59 7.40 -0.62
C THR A 69 -2.56 8.93 -0.46
N GLY A 70 -3.05 9.65 -1.48
CA GLY A 70 -3.16 11.11 -1.45
C GLY A 70 -4.17 11.61 -0.42
N ASP A 71 -5.24 10.83 -0.20
CA ASP A 71 -6.38 11.21 0.63
C ASP A 71 -6.23 10.79 2.12
N ILE A 72 -5.07 10.22 2.50
CA ILE A 72 -4.85 9.64 3.85
C ILE A 72 -5.06 10.71 4.93
N ASP A 73 -4.70 11.96 4.66
CA ASP A 73 -4.71 13.03 5.65
C ASP A 73 -6.14 13.57 5.90
N GLU A 74 -6.99 13.49 4.89
CA GLU A 74 -8.42 13.87 4.86
C GLU A 74 -9.32 12.82 5.53
N VAL A 75 -8.89 11.55 5.55
CA VAL A 75 -9.64 10.45 6.18
C VAL A 75 -10.07 10.82 7.61
N GLY A 76 -11.33 10.54 7.90
CA GLY A 76 -12.00 10.90 9.17
C GLY A 76 -13.05 11.99 9.01
N ASP A 77 -13.06 12.67 7.86
CA ASP A 77 -14.18 13.53 7.46
C ASP A 77 -15.43 12.72 7.05
N ASN A 78 -16.34 13.30 6.27
CA ASN A 78 -17.56 12.60 5.89
C ASN A 78 -17.41 11.70 4.65
N THR A 79 -16.38 11.86 3.80
CA THR A 79 -16.40 11.32 2.42
C THR A 79 -15.09 10.67 1.95
N HIS A 80 -13.96 10.89 2.61
CA HIS A 80 -12.66 10.36 2.20
C HIS A 80 -12.33 9.02 2.86
N LEU A 81 -11.75 8.13 2.05
CA LEU A 81 -11.36 6.77 2.42
C LEU A 81 -10.01 6.45 1.77
N THR A 82 -9.15 5.72 2.47
CA THR A 82 -7.89 5.21 1.88
C THR A 82 -8.19 4.06 0.93
N PHE A 83 -9.04 3.14 1.36
CA PHE A 83 -9.54 2.03 0.56
C PHE A 83 -11.01 2.28 0.25
N PHE A 84 -11.40 2.14 -0.99
CA PHE A 84 -12.79 2.22 -1.41
C PHE A 84 -13.02 1.36 -2.64
N GLU A 85 -14.29 1.12 -2.94
CA GLU A 85 -14.69 0.36 -4.11
C GLU A 85 -15.22 1.33 -5.17
N MET A 86 -14.67 1.27 -6.38
CA MET A 86 -15.08 2.10 -7.50
C MET A 86 -15.97 1.30 -8.44
N MET A 87 -17.25 1.67 -8.52
CA MET A 87 -18.13 1.20 -9.58
C MET A 87 -17.68 1.83 -10.89
N GLY A 88 -17.46 1.01 -11.93
CA GLY A 88 -17.02 1.50 -13.23
C GLY A 88 -17.51 0.66 -14.39
N ASN A 89 -17.79 1.33 -15.51
CA ASN A 89 -18.13 0.73 -16.78
C ASN A 89 -17.31 1.36 -17.90
N TRP A 90 -16.81 0.51 -18.80
CA TRP A 90 -15.91 0.92 -19.87
C TRP A 90 -16.51 0.66 -21.24
N SER A 91 -16.35 1.63 -22.13
CA SER A 91 -16.53 1.49 -23.58
C SER A 91 -15.15 1.51 -24.23
N LEU A 92 -14.81 0.43 -24.93
CA LEU A 92 -13.57 0.30 -25.69
C LEU A 92 -13.88 0.50 -27.19
N GLY A 93 -14.07 1.77 -27.56
CA GLY A 93 -14.39 2.17 -28.94
C GLY A 93 -15.82 1.87 -29.42
N ASP A 94 -16.76 1.58 -28.52
CA ASP A 94 -18.09 1.09 -28.88
C ASP A 94 -19.19 2.16 -28.83
N TYR A 95 -19.39 2.80 -27.67
CA TYR A 95 -20.23 3.98 -27.47
C TYR A 95 -19.44 5.14 -26.87
N PHE A 96 -19.99 6.36 -26.86
CA PHE A 96 -19.32 7.55 -26.36
C PHE A 96 -20.27 8.45 -25.54
N LYS A 97 -20.14 9.78 -25.64
CA LYS A 97 -20.82 10.78 -24.81
C LYS A 97 -22.35 10.65 -24.76
N ASN A 98 -23.02 10.48 -25.91
CA ASN A 98 -24.48 10.44 -25.96
C ASN A 98 -25.05 9.30 -25.11
N GLU A 99 -24.57 8.08 -25.32
CA GLU A 99 -25.02 6.90 -24.58
C GLU A 99 -24.54 6.94 -23.13
N ALA A 100 -23.29 7.32 -22.89
CA ALA A 100 -22.71 7.38 -21.55
C ALA A 100 -23.49 8.33 -20.63
N ILE A 101 -23.73 9.57 -21.08
CA ILE A 101 -24.46 10.57 -20.29
C ILE A 101 -25.93 10.16 -20.12
N ALA A 102 -26.58 9.65 -21.17
CA ALA A 102 -27.96 9.20 -21.08
C ALA A 102 -28.13 8.04 -20.09
N TRP A 103 -27.25 7.03 -20.13
CA TRP A 103 -27.30 5.92 -19.18
C TRP A 103 -26.91 6.33 -17.77
N SER A 104 -25.96 7.25 -17.61
CA SER A 104 -25.62 7.82 -16.32
C SER A 104 -26.82 8.56 -15.71
N TYR A 105 -27.49 9.43 -16.47
CA TYR A 105 -28.70 10.11 -15.99
C TYR A 105 -29.82 9.12 -15.64
N GLU A 106 -30.04 8.12 -16.49
CA GLU A 106 -31.04 7.07 -16.26
C GLU A 106 -30.72 6.24 -15.02
N LEU A 107 -29.46 5.81 -14.85
CA LEU A 107 -28.99 5.05 -13.68
C LEU A 107 -29.27 5.83 -12.40
N LEU A 108 -28.99 7.13 -12.38
CA LEU A 108 -29.19 7.96 -11.20
C LEU A 108 -30.67 8.19 -10.91
N THR A 109 -31.45 8.60 -11.90
CA THR A 109 -32.77 9.23 -11.69
C THR A 109 -33.97 8.32 -11.96
N SER A 110 -33.82 7.28 -12.78
CA SER A 110 -34.94 6.39 -13.13
C SER A 110 -35.42 5.63 -11.90
N LYS A 111 -36.71 5.73 -11.57
CA LYS A 111 -37.32 4.94 -10.47
C LYS A 111 -37.52 3.47 -10.84
N LYS A 112 -37.52 3.16 -12.13
CA LYS A 112 -37.79 1.81 -12.65
C LYS A 112 -36.50 1.00 -12.78
N GLU A 113 -35.56 1.51 -13.58
CA GLU A 113 -34.32 0.80 -13.92
C GLU A 113 -33.14 1.29 -13.05
N GLY A 114 -33.14 2.58 -12.70
CA GLY A 114 -32.08 3.25 -11.92
C GLY A 114 -32.36 3.31 -10.42
N PHE A 115 -31.63 4.17 -9.72
CA PHE A 115 -31.69 4.33 -8.26
C PHE A 115 -32.76 5.30 -7.77
N GLY A 116 -33.44 6.01 -8.67
CA GLY A 116 -34.57 6.88 -8.33
C GLY A 116 -34.19 8.13 -7.53
N LEU A 117 -32.95 8.61 -7.67
CA LEU A 117 -32.51 9.87 -7.09
C LEU A 117 -33.33 11.04 -7.64
N ASP A 118 -33.53 12.07 -6.82
CA ASP A 118 -34.27 13.26 -7.25
C ASP A 118 -33.39 14.09 -8.20
N PRO A 119 -33.77 14.26 -9.49
CA PRO A 119 -32.98 15.05 -10.42
C PRO A 119 -32.81 16.52 -9.99
N LYS A 120 -33.71 17.06 -9.15
CA LYS A 120 -33.60 18.43 -8.62
C LYS A 120 -32.50 18.59 -7.58
N ARG A 121 -31.76 17.53 -7.25
CA ARG A 121 -30.61 17.54 -6.33
C ARG A 121 -29.29 17.32 -7.04
N LEU A 122 -29.31 17.16 -8.37
CA LEU A 122 -28.12 16.99 -9.19
C LEU A 122 -27.55 18.35 -9.61
N TYR A 123 -26.22 18.43 -9.56
CA TYR A 123 -25.40 19.45 -10.20
C TYR A 123 -24.36 18.75 -11.08
N ILE A 124 -24.03 19.35 -12.21
CA ILE A 124 -23.14 18.76 -13.20
C ILE A 124 -21.94 19.69 -13.41
N THR A 125 -20.75 19.11 -13.51
CA THR A 125 -19.56 19.81 -13.97
C THR A 125 -19.11 19.27 -15.32
N VAL A 126 -18.52 20.12 -16.16
CA VAL A 126 -18.01 19.79 -17.49
C VAL A 126 -16.70 20.53 -17.75
N PHE A 127 -15.84 19.99 -18.60
CA PHE A 127 -14.54 20.58 -18.90
C PHE A 127 -14.63 21.95 -19.60
N GLU A 128 -14.00 22.99 -19.03
CA GLU A 128 -14.03 24.37 -19.55
C GLU A 128 -13.09 24.61 -20.75
N GLY A 129 -12.22 23.66 -21.07
CA GLY A 129 -11.21 23.81 -22.11
C GLY A 129 -9.86 24.28 -21.57
N ASN A 130 -8.79 23.97 -22.30
CA ASN A 130 -7.46 24.51 -22.08
C ASN A 130 -6.64 24.47 -23.38
N GLU A 131 -5.33 24.66 -23.29
CA GLU A 131 -4.38 24.54 -24.40
C GLU A 131 -4.31 23.14 -25.04
N ASN A 132 -4.71 22.08 -24.32
CA ASN A 132 -4.64 20.69 -24.79
C ASN A 132 -5.93 20.21 -25.47
N ALA A 133 -7.09 20.75 -25.07
CA ALA A 133 -8.39 20.33 -25.59
C ALA A 133 -9.45 21.44 -25.51
N PRO A 134 -10.40 21.48 -26.45
CA PRO A 134 -11.46 22.48 -26.45
C PRO A 134 -12.43 22.28 -25.27
N ARG A 135 -13.18 23.34 -24.97
CA ARG A 135 -14.31 23.31 -24.03
C ARG A 135 -15.33 22.23 -24.42
N ASP A 136 -15.81 21.47 -23.46
CA ASP A 136 -16.72 20.34 -23.70
C ASP A 136 -18.20 20.76 -23.83
N GLU A 137 -18.48 21.53 -24.88
CA GLU A 137 -19.84 21.97 -25.25
C GLU A 137 -20.76 20.80 -25.65
N GLU A 138 -20.17 19.67 -26.06
CA GLU A 138 -20.92 18.48 -26.47
C GLU A 138 -21.59 17.84 -25.25
N SER A 139 -20.83 17.56 -24.19
CA SER A 139 -21.36 16.96 -22.96
C SER A 139 -22.41 17.86 -22.31
N ALA A 140 -22.20 19.17 -22.27
CA ALA A 140 -23.17 20.13 -21.72
C ALA A 140 -24.53 20.05 -22.43
N LYS A 141 -24.55 20.04 -23.77
CA LYS A 141 -25.79 19.91 -24.55
C LYS A 141 -26.50 18.57 -24.34
N ILE A 142 -25.74 17.49 -24.15
CA ILE A 142 -26.33 16.17 -23.89
C ILE A 142 -26.98 16.16 -22.50
N TRP A 143 -26.35 16.76 -21.49
CA TRP A 143 -26.93 16.94 -20.15
C TRP A 143 -28.24 17.74 -20.18
N GLU A 144 -28.28 18.85 -20.93
CA GLU A 144 -29.52 19.61 -21.14
C GLU A 144 -30.60 18.76 -21.79
N LYS A 145 -30.24 17.98 -22.82
CA LYS A 145 -31.17 17.11 -23.55
C LYS A 145 -31.78 16.01 -22.67
N VAL A 146 -31.03 15.45 -21.71
CA VAL A 146 -31.55 14.43 -20.78
C VAL A 146 -32.36 15.03 -19.63
N GLY A 147 -32.40 16.37 -19.51
CA GLY A 147 -33.28 17.08 -18.59
C GLY A 147 -32.58 17.80 -17.43
N VAL A 148 -31.26 17.97 -17.48
CA VAL A 148 -30.55 18.81 -16.49
C VAL A 148 -30.69 20.29 -16.87
N PRO A 149 -31.13 21.18 -15.97
CA PRO A 149 -31.17 22.61 -16.22
C PRO A 149 -29.78 23.19 -16.51
N SER A 150 -29.69 24.06 -17.53
CA SER A 150 -28.41 24.66 -17.94
C SER A 150 -27.74 25.49 -16.85
N ASN A 151 -28.51 26.10 -15.94
CA ASN A 151 -28.00 26.84 -14.78
C ASN A 151 -27.40 25.95 -13.67
N ARG A 152 -27.37 24.63 -13.87
CA ARG A 152 -26.74 23.64 -12.98
C ARG A 152 -25.62 22.85 -13.66
N ILE A 153 -25.20 23.29 -14.84
CA ILE A 153 -24.08 22.74 -15.59
C ILE A 153 -22.95 23.78 -15.51
N TYR A 154 -21.90 23.46 -14.77
CA TYR A 154 -20.78 24.35 -14.52
C TYR A 154 -19.55 23.92 -15.31
N PHE A 155 -18.93 24.85 -16.02
CA PHE A 155 -17.66 24.58 -16.68
C PHE A 155 -16.51 24.78 -15.70
N MET A 156 -15.63 23.79 -15.56
CA MET A 156 -14.53 23.80 -14.60
C MET A 156 -13.16 23.54 -15.27
N PRO A 157 -12.06 24.00 -14.65
CA PRO A 157 -10.71 23.80 -15.15
C PRO A 157 -10.29 22.33 -15.22
N ALA A 158 -9.17 22.08 -15.89
CA ALA A 158 -8.53 20.77 -15.98
C ALA A 158 -8.23 20.13 -14.61
N SER A 159 -8.01 20.93 -13.56
CA SER A 159 -7.81 20.41 -12.21
C SER A 159 -9.05 19.73 -11.61
N LYS A 160 -10.21 19.87 -12.23
CA LYS A 160 -11.49 19.27 -11.83
C LYS A 160 -12.06 18.35 -12.91
N ASN A 161 -12.12 18.78 -14.17
CA ASN A 161 -12.78 18.02 -15.24
C ASN A 161 -11.83 17.58 -16.36
N TRP A 162 -10.63 17.10 -16.00
CA TRP A 162 -9.73 16.42 -16.92
C TRP A 162 -9.11 15.22 -16.23
N TRP A 163 -9.08 14.08 -16.93
CA TRP A 163 -8.57 12.84 -16.37
C TRP A 163 -7.52 12.20 -17.28
N GLU A 164 -6.50 11.59 -16.70
CA GLU A 164 -5.35 11.03 -17.40
C GLU A 164 -4.70 9.85 -16.67
N ALA A 165 -4.25 8.85 -17.44
CA ALA A 165 -3.53 7.70 -16.92
C ALA A 165 -2.03 8.00 -16.76
N GLY A 166 -1.68 8.70 -15.67
CA GLY A 166 -0.30 9.02 -15.34
C GLY A 166 0.39 9.97 -16.34
N PRO A 167 1.74 10.05 -16.34
CA PRO A 167 2.47 11.00 -17.18
C PRO A 167 2.43 10.68 -18.68
N SER A 168 2.09 9.44 -19.04
CA SER A 168 1.92 9.00 -20.43
C SER A 168 0.84 7.93 -20.50
N GLY A 169 -0.22 8.17 -21.28
CA GLY A 169 -1.37 7.30 -21.33
C GLY A 169 -2.59 7.96 -21.99
N PRO A 170 -3.73 7.25 -22.05
CA PRO A 170 -4.99 7.84 -22.49
C PRO A 170 -5.45 8.95 -21.54
N CYS A 171 -6.04 9.99 -22.08
CA CYS A 171 -6.59 11.12 -21.33
C CYS A 171 -7.78 11.75 -22.06
N GLY A 172 -8.55 12.57 -21.34
CA GLY A 172 -9.64 13.33 -21.94
C GLY A 172 -10.45 14.17 -20.96
N PRO A 173 -11.42 14.93 -21.49
CA PRO A 173 -12.34 15.70 -20.67
C PRO A 173 -13.22 14.76 -19.84
N ASP A 174 -13.65 15.27 -18.69
CA ASP A 174 -14.53 14.60 -17.76
C ASP A 174 -15.80 15.43 -17.51
N THR A 175 -16.86 14.76 -17.08
CA THR A 175 -18.07 15.37 -16.55
C THR A 175 -18.49 14.64 -15.29
N GLU A 176 -18.67 15.38 -14.20
CA GLU A 176 -18.96 14.80 -12.89
C GLU A 176 -20.38 15.19 -12.45
N MET A 177 -20.97 14.31 -11.64
CA MET A 177 -22.30 14.47 -11.09
C MET A 177 -22.22 14.56 -9.58
N TYR A 178 -22.66 15.70 -9.07
CA TYR A 178 -22.71 16.01 -7.66
C TYR A 178 -24.16 15.91 -7.16
N TYR A 179 -24.34 15.42 -5.94
CA TYR A 179 -25.65 15.26 -5.32
C TYR A 179 -25.74 15.98 -3.98
N ASP A 180 -26.87 16.65 -3.78
CA ASP A 180 -27.21 17.40 -2.58
C ASP A 180 -27.69 16.54 -1.42
N LEU A 181 -26.90 16.55 -0.33
CA LEU A 181 -27.14 15.79 0.90
C LEU A 181 -27.93 16.57 1.96
N THR A 182 -28.29 17.82 1.69
CA THR A 182 -29.02 18.67 2.65
C THR A 182 -30.49 18.28 2.74
N GLU A 183 -31.10 18.44 3.92
CA GLU A 183 -32.49 18.02 4.14
C GLU A 183 -33.46 18.75 3.20
N ASN A 184 -33.33 20.08 3.09
CA ASN A 184 -34.25 20.93 2.32
C ASN A 184 -33.86 21.09 0.84
N GLY A 185 -32.65 20.67 0.45
CA GLY A 185 -32.07 21.02 -0.83
C GLY A 185 -31.54 22.46 -0.86
N LEU A 186 -30.49 22.67 -1.64
CA LEU A 186 -29.79 23.94 -1.84
C LEU A 186 -30.38 24.75 -3.00
N GLY A 187 -31.21 24.14 -3.85
CA GLY A 187 -31.87 24.82 -4.96
C GLY A 187 -30.93 25.07 -6.14
N ASP A 188 -31.00 26.25 -6.75
CA ASP A 188 -30.10 26.64 -7.84
C ASP A 188 -28.93 27.43 -7.25
N LEU A 189 -27.70 27.02 -7.59
CA LEU A 189 -26.48 27.63 -7.09
C LEU A 189 -25.75 28.35 -8.22
N THR A 190 -25.12 29.47 -7.89
CA THR A 190 -24.02 29.99 -8.71
C THR A 190 -22.81 29.04 -8.63
N GLN A 191 -21.90 29.10 -9.58
CA GLN A 191 -20.68 28.27 -9.56
C GLN A 191 -19.86 28.48 -8.28
N THR A 192 -19.77 29.71 -7.77
CA THR A 192 -19.12 30.01 -6.48
C THR A 192 -19.82 29.32 -5.31
N GLN A 193 -21.14 29.40 -5.24
CA GLN A 193 -21.92 28.73 -4.19
C GLN A 193 -21.82 27.21 -4.27
N PHE A 194 -21.76 26.65 -5.48
CA PHE A 194 -21.51 25.22 -5.70
C PHE A 194 -20.15 24.80 -5.12
N LEU A 195 -19.07 25.54 -5.43
CA LEU A 195 -17.73 25.24 -4.91
C LEU A 195 -17.67 25.36 -3.38
N GLU A 196 -18.34 26.35 -2.79
CA GLU A 196 -18.45 26.46 -1.34
C GLU A 196 -19.22 25.29 -0.73
N ALA A 197 -20.28 24.81 -1.39
CA ALA A 197 -21.07 23.67 -0.93
C ALA A 197 -20.27 22.36 -1.00
N ASP A 198 -19.41 22.19 -2.01
CA ASP A 198 -18.48 21.06 -2.16
C ASP A 198 -17.47 21.04 -1.00
N VAL A 199 -16.82 22.18 -0.72
CA VAL A 199 -15.88 22.32 0.41
C VAL A 199 -16.56 22.05 1.76
N LYS A 200 -17.82 22.47 1.92
CA LYS A 200 -18.62 22.20 3.13
C LYS A 200 -19.18 20.77 3.19
N GLN A 201 -18.95 19.95 2.16
CA GLN A 201 -19.51 18.59 2.00
C GLN A 201 -21.04 18.56 2.10
N GLN A 202 -21.70 19.63 1.64
CA GLN A 202 -23.16 19.69 1.51
C GLN A 202 -23.64 19.02 0.22
N ILE A 203 -22.78 19.04 -0.79
CA ILE A 203 -22.88 18.22 -1.99
C ILE A 203 -21.71 17.25 -2.02
N VAL A 204 -21.87 16.12 -2.71
CA VAL A 204 -20.80 15.15 -2.90
C VAL A 204 -20.81 14.67 -4.34
N GLU A 205 -19.63 14.52 -4.93
CA GLU A 205 -19.45 13.84 -6.22
C GLU A 205 -19.82 12.36 -6.06
N ILE A 206 -20.80 11.90 -6.84
CA ILE A 206 -21.33 10.53 -6.77
C ILE A 206 -21.03 9.71 -8.02
N TRP A 207 -20.57 10.32 -9.10
CA TRP A 207 -20.33 9.68 -10.39
C TRP A 207 -19.55 10.59 -11.33
N ASN A 208 -18.76 10.02 -12.25
CA ASN A 208 -18.14 10.75 -13.35
C ASN A 208 -18.16 9.97 -14.68
N ASN A 209 -17.94 10.69 -15.79
CA ASN A 209 -17.75 10.10 -17.12
C ASN A 209 -16.55 10.77 -17.80
N VAL A 210 -15.45 10.03 -17.86
CA VAL A 210 -14.24 10.41 -18.57
C VAL A 210 -14.33 9.96 -20.03
N PHE A 211 -14.12 10.91 -20.93
CA PHE A 211 -14.17 10.69 -22.37
C PHE A 211 -12.76 10.63 -22.95
N MET A 212 -12.11 9.48 -22.81
CA MET A 212 -10.73 9.31 -23.26
C MET A 212 -10.66 9.26 -24.79
N GLU A 213 -10.20 10.35 -25.40
CA GLU A 213 -10.01 10.48 -26.84
C GLU A 213 -8.64 11.03 -27.24
N TYR A 214 -7.79 11.37 -26.25
CA TYR A 214 -6.46 11.94 -26.46
C TYR A 214 -5.36 11.05 -25.87
N LEU A 215 -4.17 11.14 -26.46
CA LEU A 215 -2.96 10.47 -25.98
C LEU A 215 -2.02 11.51 -25.38
N LYS A 216 -1.61 11.29 -24.14
CA LYS A 216 -0.60 12.07 -23.44
C LYS A 216 0.76 11.36 -23.50
N LYS A 217 1.84 12.09 -23.78
CA LYS A 217 3.22 11.60 -23.63
C LYS A 217 4.06 12.67 -22.94
N GLY A 218 4.77 12.28 -21.88
CA GLY A 218 5.69 13.16 -21.16
C GLY A 218 5.05 14.45 -20.61
N GLY A 219 3.78 14.41 -20.20
CA GLY A 219 3.10 15.60 -19.68
C GLY A 219 2.26 16.38 -20.70
N THR A 220 2.32 16.06 -22.00
CA THR A 220 1.66 16.84 -23.05
C THR A 220 0.76 15.97 -23.92
N VAL A 221 -0.39 16.50 -24.35
CA VAL A 221 -1.25 15.84 -25.34
C VAL A 221 -0.57 15.87 -26.71
N VAL A 222 -0.32 14.68 -27.29
CA VAL A 222 0.41 14.53 -28.56
C VAL A 222 -0.48 14.17 -29.74
N GLY A 223 -1.77 13.91 -29.50
CA GLY A 223 -2.71 13.56 -30.55
C GLY A 223 -3.94 12.83 -30.02
N LYS A 224 -4.77 12.32 -30.95
CA LYS A 224 -5.95 11.50 -30.62
C LYS A 224 -5.60 10.03 -30.44
N LEU A 225 -6.38 9.33 -29.63
CA LEU A 225 -6.35 7.87 -29.53
C LEU A 225 -6.92 7.22 -30.81
N PRO A 226 -6.53 5.97 -31.12
CA PRO A 226 -7.08 5.23 -32.27
C PRO A 226 -8.58 4.96 -32.13
N GLN A 227 -9.12 4.99 -30.91
CA GLN A 227 -10.52 4.83 -30.61
C GLN A 227 -10.96 5.81 -29.52
N LYS A 228 -12.25 6.13 -29.49
CA LYS A 228 -12.87 6.92 -28.41
C LYS A 228 -13.36 5.97 -27.33
N ASN A 229 -12.95 6.20 -26.09
CA ASN A 229 -13.33 5.36 -24.98
C ASN A 229 -14.19 6.12 -23.97
N VAL A 230 -14.98 5.38 -23.22
CA VAL A 230 -15.67 5.86 -22.03
C VAL A 230 -15.09 5.13 -20.83
N ASP A 231 -14.71 5.88 -19.82
CA ASP A 231 -14.39 5.41 -18.49
C ASP A 231 -15.32 6.12 -17.51
N THR A 232 -15.91 5.38 -16.58
CA THR A 232 -16.76 5.96 -15.55
C THR A 232 -16.27 5.48 -14.20
N GLY A 233 -16.42 6.32 -13.19
CA GLY A 233 -16.07 6.02 -11.81
C GLY A 233 -17.10 6.57 -10.85
N ALA A 234 -17.43 5.77 -9.84
CA ALA A 234 -18.17 6.22 -8.68
C ALA A 234 -17.69 5.48 -7.43
N GLY A 235 -17.37 6.22 -6.38
CA GLY A 235 -17.10 5.63 -5.07
C GLY A 235 -18.39 4.99 -4.52
N LEU A 236 -18.41 3.66 -4.42
CA LEU A 236 -19.54 2.88 -3.92
C LEU A 236 -20.00 3.38 -2.55
N GLU A 237 -19.07 3.71 -1.67
CA GLU A 237 -19.37 4.18 -0.32
C GLU A 237 -20.05 5.55 -0.31
N ARG A 238 -19.60 6.49 -1.15
CA ARG A 238 -20.26 7.81 -1.31
C ARG A 238 -21.66 7.62 -1.89
N PHE A 239 -21.77 6.78 -2.90
CA PHE A 239 -23.04 6.46 -3.55
C PHE A 239 -24.05 5.84 -2.56
N CYS A 240 -23.60 4.89 -1.74
CA CYS A 240 -24.41 4.28 -0.69
C CYS A 240 -24.80 5.28 0.40
N ALA A 241 -23.94 6.23 0.77
CA ALA A 241 -24.29 7.28 1.72
C ALA A 241 -25.51 8.08 1.23
N VAL A 242 -25.53 8.46 -0.05
CA VAL A 242 -26.66 9.15 -0.67
C VAL A 242 -27.93 8.29 -0.63
N LEU A 243 -27.85 7.03 -1.08
CA LEU A 243 -29.01 6.13 -1.15
C LEU A 243 -29.56 5.68 0.21
N GLN A 244 -28.79 5.87 1.27
CA GLN A 244 -29.20 5.58 2.65
C GLN A 244 -29.56 6.84 3.43
N GLY A 245 -29.54 8.02 2.79
CA GLY A 245 -29.83 9.30 3.43
C GLY A 245 -28.83 9.64 4.55
N LYS A 246 -27.56 9.25 4.38
CA LYS A 246 -26.48 9.47 5.34
C LYS A 246 -25.60 10.64 4.89
N LYS A 247 -25.07 11.38 5.86
CA LYS A 247 -24.16 12.50 5.60
C LYS A 247 -22.71 12.06 5.51
N SER A 248 -22.38 10.90 6.08
CA SER A 248 -21.05 10.32 6.06
C SER A 248 -21.06 8.88 5.57
N VAL A 249 -20.00 8.52 4.82
CA VAL A 249 -19.72 7.13 4.41
C VAL A 249 -19.63 6.18 5.61
N PHE A 250 -19.17 6.68 6.76
CA PHE A 250 -19.01 5.90 7.99
C PHE A 250 -20.35 5.54 8.68
N GLU A 251 -21.46 6.16 8.25
CA GLU A 251 -22.82 5.87 8.74
C GLU A 251 -23.57 4.86 7.85
N THR A 252 -22.94 4.41 6.77
CA THR A 252 -23.52 3.40 5.87
C THR A 252 -23.37 1.99 6.45
N ASP A 253 -24.10 1.03 5.92
CA ASP A 253 -23.93 -0.39 6.26
C ASP A 253 -22.54 -0.96 5.90
N ALA A 254 -21.74 -0.28 5.06
CA ALA A 254 -20.33 -0.62 4.82
C ALA A 254 -19.45 -0.46 6.08
N PHE A 255 -19.79 0.49 6.96
CA PHE A 255 -18.99 0.84 8.14
C PHE A 255 -19.71 0.67 9.47
N THR A 256 -21.04 0.72 9.48
CA THR A 256 -21.85 0.67 10.72
C THR A 256 -21.49 -0.49 11.64
N PRO A 257 -21.24 -1.73 11.15
CA PRO A 257 -20.80 -2.81 12.04
C PRO A 257 -19.46 -2.54 12.71
N ILE A 258 -18.49 -1.96 11.99
CA ILE A 258 -17.15 -1.60 12.49
C ILE A 258 -17.27 -0.45 13.50
N MET A 259 -18.03 0.59 13.15
CA MET A 259 -18.26 1.76 14.02
C MET A 259 -18.98 1.38 15.31
N ARG A 260 -19.98 0.48 15.25
CA ARG A 260 -20.62 -0.08 16.44
C ARG A 260 -19.61 -0.78 17.33
N LYS A 261 -18.73 -1.60 16.75
CA LYS A 261 -17.70 -2.30 17.53
C LYS A 261 -16.72 -1.33 18.19
N LEU A 262 -16.30 -0.28 17.49
CA LEU A 262 -15.44 0.78 18.04
C LEU A 262 -16.14 1.58 19.14
N ASN A 263 -17.45 1.80 19.04
CA ASN A 263 -18.24 2.44 20.10
C ASN A 263 -18.39 1.54 21.34
N GLU A 264 -18.49 0.22 21.19
CA GLU A 264 -18.46 -0.72 22.33
C GLU A 264 -17.10 -0.69 23.04
N LEU A 265 -16.01 -0.70 22.26
CA LEU A 265 -14.64 -0.73 22.79
C LEU A 265 -14.22 0.60 23.42
N SER A 266 -14.72 1.72 22.89
CA SER A 266 -14.42 3.07 23.38
C SER A 266 -15.67 3.96 23.32
N PRO A 267 -16.59 3.86 24.31
CA PRO A 267 -17.86 4.57 24.29
C PRO A 267 -17.72 6.08 24.15
N ASN A 268 -16.80 6.67 24.91
CA ASN A 268 -16.53 8.12 24.92
C ASN A 268 -15.43 8.54 23.94
N GLY A 269 -15.00 7.63 23.06
CA GLY A 269 -13.93 7.90 22.09
C GLY A 269 -14.35 8.91 21.02
N GLU A 270 -13.40 9.76 20.63
CA GLU A 270 -13.60 10.82 19.64
C GLU A 270 -14.05 10.23 18.28
N PRO A 271 -15.12 10.75 17.64
CA PRO A 271 -15.68 10.18 16.42
C PRO A 271 -14.71 10.12 15.23
N ARG A 272 -13.91 11.17 14.98
CA ARG A 272 -12.97 11.20 13.85
C ARG A 272 -11.88 10.15 14.00
N ALA A 273 -11.34 9.94 15.21
CA ALA A 273 -10.39 8.88 15.52
C ALA A 273 -10.96 7.50 15.21
N LYS A 274 -12.23 7.23 15.57
CA LYS A 274 -12.92 5.97 15.23
C LYS A 274 -13.04 5.77 13.72
N ARG A 275 -13.40 6.83 12.97
CA ARG A 275 -13.49 6.79 11.50
C ARG A 275 -12.14 6.46 10.86
N ILE A 276 -11.05 7.09 11.32
CA ILE A 276 -9.69 6.81 10.85
C ILE A 276 -9.30 5.35 11.10
N ILE A 277 -9.56 4.83 12.31
CA ILE A 277 -9.29 3.43 12.64
C ILE A 277 -10.09 2.49 11.74
N ALA A 278 -11.38 2.76 11.52
CA ALA A 278 -12.24 1.93 10.70
C ALA A 278 -11.76 1.86 9.24
N ASP A 279 -11.45 3.00 8.62
CA ASP A 279 -10.92 3.06 7.25
C ASP A 279 -9.55 2.38 7.14
N HIS A 280 -8.59 2.76 7.98
CA HIS A 280 -7.22 2.28 7.84
C HIS A 280 -7.08 0.78 8.15
N LEU A 281 -7.86 0.25 9.09
CA LEU A 281 -7.90 -1.20 9.32
C LEU A 281 -8.58 -1.92 8.15
N ARG A 282 -9.62 -1.33 7.55
CA ARG A 282 -10.24 -1.88 6.33
C ARG A 282 -9.21 -1.96 5.21
N ALA A 283 -8.51 -0.86 4.93
CA ALA A 283 -7.44 -0.83 3.95
C ALA A 283 -6.34 -1.85 4.25
N ALA A 284 -5.87 -1.94 5.50
CA ALA A 284 -4.83 -2.89 5.90
C ALA A 284 -5.26 -4.36 5.68
N VAL A 285 -6.50 -4.72 6.02
CA VAL A 285 -7.04 -6.07 5.79
C VAL A 285 -6.99 -6.42 4.30
N PHE A 286 -7.44 -5.53 3.43
CA PHE A 286 -7.43 -5.74 1.99
C PHE A 286 -6.01 -5.83 1.40
N LEU A 287 -5.08 -4.99 1.87
CA LEU A 287 -3.68 -5.03 1.43
C LEU A 287 -2.98 -6.33 1.86
N ILE A 288 -3.21 -6.80 3.09
CA ILE A 288 -2.65 -8.07 3.57
C ILE A 288 -3.26 -9.25 2.81
N ALA A 289 -4.58 -9.22 2.54
CA ALA A 289 -5.26 -10.24 1.75
C ALA A 289 -4.72 -10.33 0.30
N ASP A 290 -4.30 -9.20 -0.29
CA ASP A 290 -3.63 -9.15 -1.61
C ASP A 290 -2.09 -9.38 -1.50
N GLY A 291 -1.62 -9.96 -0.38
CA GLY A 291 -0.26 -10.50 -0.23
C GLY A 291 0.79 -9.52 0.29
N ILE A 292 0.41 -8.34 0.78
CA ILE A 292 1.36 -7.30 1.21
C ILE A 292 1.68 -7.45 2.69
N THR A 293 2.97 -7.40 3.02
CA THR A 293 3.47 -7.39 4.40
C THR A 293 4.10 -6.03 4.77
N PRO A 294 3.97 -5.56 6.02
CA PRO A 294 4.61 -4.33 6.49
C PRO A 294 6.12 -4.31 6.25
N SER A 295 6.65 -3.21 5.68
CA SER A 295 8.07 -3.04 5.39
C SER A 295 8.49 -1.56 5.49
N ASN A 296 9.77 -1.26 5.24
CA ASN A 296 10.29 0.11 5.22
C ASN A 296 10.23 0.79 3.85
N THR A 297 9.76 0.10 2.80
CA THR A 297 9.77 0.62 1.42
C THR A 297 8.46 0.32 0.69
N ASP A 298 8.17 1.12 -0.33
CA ASP A 298 7.11 0.88 -1.32
C ASP A 298 5.75 0.55 -0.68
N ARG A 299 5.08 -0.51 -1.14
CA ARG A 299 3.75 -0.94 -0.68
C ARG A 299 3.74 -1.32 0.79
N GLY A 300 4.80 -1.97 1.27
CA GLY A 300 4.93 -2.38 2.66
C GLY A 300 5.07 -1.18 3.60
N TYR A 301 5.69 -0.08 3.14
CA TYR A 301 5.71 1.18 3.87
C TYR A 301 4.31 1.78 4.01
N VAL A 302 3.51 1.77 2.94
CA VAL A 302 2.12 2.29 2.98
C VAL A 302 1.26 1.48 3.93
N LEU A 303 1.29 0.14 3.84
CA LEU A 303 0.57 -0.73 4.78
C LEU A 303 0.98 -0.44 6.24
N ARG A 304 2.29 -0.30 6.48
CA ARG A 304 2.83 0.08 7.78
C ARG A 304 2.30 1.44 8.25
N ARG A 305 2.30 2.47 7.39
CA ARG A 305 1.78 3.81 7.72
C ARG A 305 0.31 3.73 8.17
N LEU A 306 -0.53 2.99 7.45
CA LEU A 306 -1.95 2.83 7.76
C LEU A 306 -2.18 2.15 9.10
N ILE A 307 -1.52 1.01 9.34
CA ILE A 307 -1.61 0.29 10.63
C ILE A 307 -1.15 1.19 11.76
N ARG A 308 -0.01 1.87 11.61
CA ARG A 308 0.56 2.72 12.66
C ARG A 308 -0.31 3.93 12.99
N ARG A 309 -0.90 4.58 11.98
CA ARG A 309 -1.85 5.68 12.19
C ARG A 309 -3.12 5.19 12.87
N ALA A 310 -3.66 4.02 12.51
CA ALA A 310 -4.76 3.40 13.25
C ALA A 310 -4.38 3.12 14.72
N VAL A 311 -3.19 2.59 14.98
CA VAL A 311 -2.72 2.30 16.34
C VAL A 311 -2.53 3.56 17.17
N ARG A 312 -2.05 4.66 16.57
CA ARG A 312 -1.93 5.96 17.22
C ARG A 312 -3.28 6.45 17.75
N PHE A 313 -4.30 6.52 16.90
CA PHE A 313 -5.64 6.91 17.31
C PHE A 313 -6.25 5.89 18.27
N GLY A 314 -6.04 4.60 18.04
CA GLY A 314 -6.52 3.56 18.94
C GLY A 314 -5.92 3.66 20.35
N LYS A 315 -4.68 4.12 20.50
CA LYS A 315 -4.06 4.42 21.80
C LYS A 315 -4.79 5.53 22.54
N GLN A 316 -5.23 6.58 21.86
CA GLN A 316 -6.05 7.67 22.44
C GLN A 316 -7.42 7.14 22.89
N LEU A 317 -7.95 6.14 22.18
CA LEU A 317 -9.22 5.50 22.50
C LEU A 317 -9.12 4.37 23.55
N GLY A 318 -7.92 4.03 24.00
CA GLY A 318 -7.67 2.96 24.98
C GLY A 318 -7.75 1.54 24.41
N LEU A 319 -7.63 1.37 23.08
CA LEU A 319 -7.65 0.06 22.44
C LEU A 319 -6.42 -0.77 22.81
N LYS A 320 -6.62 -2.08 22.95
CA LYS A 320 -5.61 -3.10 23.18
C LYS A 320 -5.27 -3.82 21.87
N THR A 321 -4.11 -4.46 21.81
CA THR A 321 -3.71 -5.29 20.66
C THR A 321 -4.80 -6.28 20.22
N SER A 322 -5.51 -6.92 21.18
CA SER A 322 -6.60 -7.88 20.91
C SER A 322 -7.79 -7.26 20.18
N ASP A 323 -8.01 -5.96 20.35
CA ASP A 323 -9.13 -5.25 19.74
C ASP A 323 -8.90 -5.09 18.23
N TYR A 324 -7.66 -4.87 17.80
CA TYR A 324 -7.30 -4.81 16.38
C TYR A 324 -7.50 -6.16 15.68
N SER A 325 -7.14 -7.28 16.33
CA SER A 325 -7.46 -8.62 15.80
C SER A 325 -8.96 -8.84 15.67
N THR A 326 -9.74 -8.42 16.68
CA THR A 326 -11.21 -8.54 16.66
C THR A 326 -11.83 -7.71 15.53
N LEU A 327 -11.34 -6.47 15.34
CA LEU A 327 -11.78 -5.60 14.25
C LEU A 327 -11.41 -6.17 12.89
N ALA A 328 -10.20 -6.73 12.74
CA ALA A 328 -9.78 -7.38 11.50
C ALA A 328 -10.63 -8.61 11.15
N GLU A 329 -11.00 -9.43 12.14
CA GLU A 329 -11.92 -10.56 11.95
C GLU A 329 -13.30 -10.10 11.50
N LEU A 330 -13.83 -9.05 12.13
CA LEU A 330 -15.10 -8.44 11.75
C LEU A 330 -15.05 -7.92 10.31
N ILE A 331 -14.05 -7.10 9.98
CA ILE A 331 -13.86 -6.57 8.62
C ILE A 331 -13.76 -7.71 7.60
N SER A 332 -12.98 -8.74 7.93
CA SER A 332 -12.79 -9.89 7.04
C SER A 332 -14.09 -10.64 6.79
N THR A 333 -14.92 -10.81 7.82
CA THR A 333 -16.24 -11.46 7.71
C THR A 333 -17.20 -10.64 6.87
N LEU A 334 -17.22 -9.31 7.03
CA LEU A 334 -18.10 -8.41 6.26
C LEU A 334 -17.83 -8.46 4.76
N HIS A 335 -16.57 -8.60 4.36
CA HIS A 335 -16.15 -8.55 2.95
C HIS A 335 -15.90 -9.94 2.34
N GLY A 336 -15.76 -10.97 3.17
CA GLY A 336 -15.38 -12.31 2.79
C GLY A 336 -16.34 -13.03 1.84
N GLY A 337 -17.62 -12.69 1.88
CA GLY A 337 -18.61 -13.22 0.93
C GLY A 337 -18.47 -12.65 -0.48
N ILE A 338 -17.79 -11.52 -0.64
CA ILE A 338 -17.54 -10.85 -1.93
C ILE A 338 -16.11 -11.17 -2.40
N TYR A 339 -15.16 -11.17 -1.47
CA TYR A 339 -13.73 -11.36 -1.72
C TYR A 339 -13.23 -12.56 -0.91
N SER A 340 -13.28 -13.75 -1.51
CA SER A 340 -12.96 -15.01 -0.82
C SER A 340 -11.53 -15.04 -0.28
N GLN A 341 -10.59 -14.37 -0.96
CA GLN A 341 -9.19 -14.29 -0.55
C GLN A 341 -9.00 -13.68 0.84
N ILE A 342 -9.96 -12.86 1.30
CA ILE A 342 -9.92 -12.28 2.65
C ILE A 342 -10.17 -13.35 3.70
N LEU A 343 -11.12 -14.26 3.47
CA LEU A 343 -11.38 -15.38 4.38
C LEU A 343 -10.29 -16.44 4.30
N GLU A 344 -9.79 -16.72 3.10
CA GLU A 344 -8.67 -17.64 2.88
C GLU A 344 -7.42 -17.20 3.67
N ASN A 345 -7.17 -15.88 3.75
CA ASN A 345 -6.05 -15.30 4.48
C ASN A 345 -6.41 -14.81 5.89
N LEU A 346 -7.61 -15.09 6.42
CA LEU A 346 -8.09 -14.55 7.70
C LEU A 346 -7.11 -14.75 8.86
N ARG A 347 -6.55 -15.96 8.98
CA ARG A 347 -5.58 -16.28 10.04
C ARG A 347 -4.32 -15.41 9.92
N MET A 348 -3.76 -15.33 8.72
CA MET A 348 -2.57 -14.50 8.44
C MET A 348 -2.84 -13.04 8.77
N ILE A 349 -4.00 -12.51 8.37
CA ILE A 349 -4.41 -11.13 8.61
C ILE A 349 -4.57 -10.85 10.10
N ALA A 350 -5.47 -11.59 10.77
CA ALA A 350 -5.95 -11.24 12.10
C ALA A 350 -5.10 -11.80 13.25
N LYS A 351 -4.31 -12.86 13.02
CA LYS A 351 -3.53 -13.53 14.08
C LYS A 351 -2.02 -13.34 13.95
N GLU A 352 -1.53 -12.96 12.76
CA GLU A 352 -0.09 -12.88 12.48
C GLU A 352 0.28 -11.44 12.10
N VAL A 353 0.06 -11.03 10.84
CA VAL A 353 0.63 -9.81 10.25
C VAL A 353 0.18 -8.54 10.97
N LEU A 354 -1.13 -8.33 11.14
CA LEU A 354 -1.66 -7.13 11.78
C LEU A 354 -1.24 -7.04 13.25
N PRO A 355 -1.53 -8.03 14.13
CA PRO A 355 -1.18 -7.90 15.54
C PRO A 355 0.34 -7.85 15.78
N ASP A 356 1.18 -8.44 14.93
CA ASP A 356 2.64 -8.31 15.03
C ASP A 356 3.10 -6.87 14.79
N GLU A 357 2.62 -6.20 13.73
CA GLU A 357 2.96 -4.80 13.48
C GLU A 357 2.36 -3.87 14.55
N VAL A 358 1.15 -4.16 15.05
CA VAL A 358 0.55 -3.40 16.18
C VAL A 358 1.46 -3.47 17.41
N ARG A 359 1.86 -4.67 17.86
CA ARG A 359 2.75 -4.84 19.02
C ARG A 359 4.10 -4.15 18.82
N ALA A 360 4.69 -4.32 17.64
CA ALA A 360 5.96 -3.70 17.30
C ALA A 360 5.86 -2.16 17.35
N PHE A 361 4.74 -1.61 16.89
CA PHE A 361 4.55 -0.17 16.88
C PHE A 361 4.14 0.40 18.24
N GLU A 362 3.35 -0.30 19.06
CA GLU A 362 2.99 0.18 20.41
C GLU A 362 4.23 0.50 21.26
N LEU A 363 5.26 -0.35 21.19
CA LEU A 363 6.56 -0.13 21.84
C LEU A 363 7.30 1.09 21.29
N THR A 364 7.22 1.28 19.98
CA THR A 364 7.85 2.41 19.26
C THR A 364 7.14 3.72 19.60
N LEU A 365 5.81 3.71 19.59
CA LEU A 365 4.93 4.83 19.89
C LEU A 365 5.16 5.34 21.31
N GLU A 366 5.23 4.46 22.32
CA GLU A 366 5.44 4.89 23.70
C GLU A 366 6.79 5.62 23.88
N ARG A 367 7.86 5.08 23.28
CA ARG A 367 9.19 5.69 23.34
C ARG A 367 9.26 6.99 22.56
N GLY A 368 8.76 6.99 21.32
CA GLY A 368 8.77 8.16 20.45
C GLY A 368 7.92 9.31 20.99
N MET A 369 6.76 9.03 21.58
CA MET A 369 5.94 10.06 22.24
C MET A 369 6.71 10.74 23.39
N LYS A 370 7.42 9.98 24.24
CA LYS A 370 8.24 10.55 25.32
C LYS A 370 9.32 11.50 24.79
N GLU A 371 9.98 11.13 23.70
CA GLU A 371 11.03 11.95 23.07
C GLU A 371 10.45 13.16 22.31
N PHE A 372 9.28 13.02 21.70
CA PHE A 372 8.55 14.12 21.05
C PHE A 372 8.12 15.18 22.07
N GLU A 373 7.69 14.79 23.27
CA GLU A 373 7.37 15.75 24.33
C GLU A 373 8.60 16.53 24.81
N LYS A 374 9.79 15.93 24.78
CA LYS A 374 11.05 16.60 25.10
C LYS A 374 11.52 17.58 24.02
N GLY A 375 10.85 17.65 22.88
CA GLY A 375 11.24 18.50 21.75
C GLY A 375 12.39 17.91 20.92
N THR A 376 12.52 16.58 20.89
CA THR A 376 13.54 15.92 20.05
C THR A 376 13.31 16.23 18.57
N GLU A 377 14.39 16.49 17.85
CA GLU A 377 14.35 16.80 16.42
C GLU A 377 13.70 15.68 15.58
N PRO A 378 12.87 16.01 14.57
CA PRO A 378 12.17 15.02 13.74
C PRO A 378 13.08 13.97 13.09
N PHE A 379 14.26 14.37 12.64
CA PHE A 379 15.24 13.44 12.07
C PHE A 379 15.69 12.40 13.09
N ILE A 380 16.00 12.81 14.33
CA ILE A 380 16.41 11.89 15.40
C ILE A 380 15.25 10.98 15.80
N LEU A 381 14.03 11.53 15.92
CA LEU A 381 12.81 10.76 16.16
C LEU A 381 12.65 9.65 15.12
N PHE A 382 12.84 9.99 13.85
CA PHE A 382 12.75 9.05 12.75
C PHE A 382 13.87 8.00 12.75
N THR A 383 15.14 8.42 12.77
CA THR A 383 16.28 7.52 12.57
C THR A 383 16.63 6.70 13.81
N SER A 384 16.51 7.28 15.00
CA SER A 384 17.00 6.67 16.25
C SER A 384 15.88 5.98 17.02
N TYR A 385 14.67 6.54 16.97
CA TYR A 385 13.52 6.02 17.71
C TYR A 385 12.49 5.30 16.83
N GLY A 386 12.67 5.32 15.50
CA GLY A 386 11.74 4.69 14.55
C GLY A 386 10.36 5.35 14.51
N PHE A 387 10.27 6.58 15.01
CA PHE A 387 9.04 7.35 15.13
C PHE A 387 8.71 7.99 13.78
N PRO A 388 7.59 7.63 13.12
CA PRO A 388 7.30 8.08 11.76
C PRO A 388 7.24 9.60 11.64
N ILE A 389 7.75 10.13 10.52
CA ILE A 389 7.71 11.58 10.25
C ILE A 389 6.27 12.08 10.09
N GLU A 390 5.39 11.27 9.50
CA GLU A 390 3.97 11.60 9.33
C GLU A 390 3.28 11.76 10.69
N LEU A 391 3.60 10.88 11.64
CA LEU A 391 3.08 11.00 13.00
C LEU A 391 3.64 12.24 13.71
N THR A 392 4.93 12.53 13.51
CA THR A 392 5.57 13.72 14.05
C THR A 392 4.88 14.98 13.51
N ARG A 393 4.54 15.01 12.21
CA ARG A 393 3.81 16.11 11.55
C ARG A 393 2.41 16.30 12.12
N GLU A 394 1.64 15.22 12.24
CA GLU A 394 0.29 15.28 12.83
C GLU A 394 0.32 15.82 14.26
N LEU A 395 1.21 15.29 15.11
CA LEU A 395 1.33 15.72 16.50
C LEU A 395 1.85 17.15 16.64
N ALA A 396 2.75 17.58 15.76
CA ALA A 396 3.24 18.95 15.73
C ALA A 396 2.09 19.90 15.38
N ALA A 397 1.31 19.60 14.34
CA ALA A 397 0.16 20.40 13.93
C ALA A 397 -0.89 20.52 15.04
N GLU A 398 -1.23 19.42 15.72
CA GLU A 398 -2.17 19.42 16.85
C GLU A 398 -1.71 20.29 18.02
N LYS A 399 -0.39 20.44 18.20
CA LYS A 399 0.21 21.28 19.25
C LYS A 399 0.58 22.68 18.77
N GLY A 400 0.22 23.06 17.54
CA GLY A 400 0.61 24.34 16.94
C GLY A 400 2.13 24.51 16.77
N ARG A 401 2.88 23.42 16.67
CA ARG A 401 4.33 23.42 16.40
C ARG A 401 4.57 23.35 14.90
N ILE A 402 5.48 24.17 14.39
CA ILE A 402 5.90 24.16 12.99
C ILE A 402 7.10 23.23 12.85
N LEU A 403 7.04 22.28 11.92
CA LEU A 403 8.19 21.44 11.57
C LEU A 403 8.99 22.08 10.44
N ASP A 404 10.31 22.05 10.57
CA ASP A 404 11.23 22.40 9.49
C ASP A 404 11.42 21.20 8.55
N GLU A 405 10.52 21.08 7.58
CA GLU A 405 10.53 20.01 6.57
C GLU A 405 11.79 20.07 5.70
N ALA A 406 12.31 21.28 5.43
CA ALA A 406 13.51 21.45 4.61
C ALA A 406 14.74 20.89 5.34
N LYS A 407 14.89 21.21 6.64
CA LYS A 407 15.93 20.63 7.49
C LYS A 407 15.84 19.11 7.56
N PHE A 408 14.64 18.55 7.77
CA PHE A 408 14.46 17.10 7.79
C PHE A 408 14.88 16.45 6.47
N ALA A 409 14.47 17.03 5.33
CA ALA A 409 14.83 16.54 4.01
C ALA A 409 16.36 16.57 3.78
N ASP A 410 17.03 17.66 4.18
CA ASP A 410 18.48 17.80 4.09
C ASP A 410 19.22 16.76 4.94
N GLU A 411 18.77 16.52 6.18
CA GLU A 411 19.35 15.51 7.07
C GLU A 411 19.14 14.09 6.53
N MET A 412 17.95 13.82 5.96
CA MET A 412 17.66 12.56 5.28
C MET A 412 18.51 12.35 4.03
N ALA A 413 18.73 13.38 3.21
CA ALA A 413 19.58 13.30 2.02
C ALA A 413 21.04 13.00 2.40
N LYS A 414 21.56 13.64 3.45
CA LYS A 414 22.89 13.34 4.02
C LYS A 414 22.97 11.90 4.51
N HIS A 415 21.96 11.43 5.24
CA HIS A 415 21.89 10.06 5.76
C HIS A 415 21.81 9.00 4.63
N GLN A 416 21.04 9.27 3.57
CA GLN A 416 20.97 8.41 2.40
C GLN A 416 22.29 8.35 1.63
N THR A 417 22.97 9.49 1.46
CA THR A 417 24.28 9.57 0.79
C THR A 417 25.34 8.76 1.54
N LEU A 418 25.41 8.93 2.86
CA LEU A 418 26.26 8.12 3.75
C LEU A 418 25.95 6.61 3.65
N SER A 419 24.67 6.26 3.49
CA SER A 419 24.24 4.86 3.32
C SER A 419 24.58 4.29 1.92
N ARG A 420 24.53 5.12 0.87
CA ARG A 420 24.85 4.76 -0.53
C ARG A 420 26.35 4.67 -0.81
N ALA A 421 27.18 5.54 -0.22
CA ALA A 421 28.64 5.48 -0.34
C ALA A 421 29.22 4.15 0.17
N GLY A 422 28.49 3.42 1.04
CA GLY A 422 28.82 2.06 1.48
C GLY A 422 28.19 0.93 0.66
N ALA A 423 27.43 1.22 -0.40
CA ALA A 423 26.65 0.26 -1.19
C ALA A 423 27.17 0.06 -2.63
N GLU A 424 27.89 1.03 -3.21
CA GLU A 424 28.33 0.99 -4.62
C GLU A 424 29.41 -0.05 -4.95
N LYS A 425 29.94 -0.79 -3.96
CA LYS A 425 30.85 -1.92 -4.18
C LYS A 425 30.27 -3.29 -3.77
N LYS A 426 28.95 -3.44 -3.66
CA LYS A 426 28.37 -4.71 -3.15
C LYS A 426 28.22 -5.80 -4.22
N PHE A 427 28.96 -6.90 -4.08
CA PHE A 427 28.74 -8.18 -4.76
C PHE A 427 27.60 -8.98 -4.09
N LYS A 428 27.02 -9.97 -4.81
CA LYS A 428 25.98 -10.88 -4.27
C LYS A 428 26.49 -11.54 -2.98
N GLY A 429 25.64 -11.59 -1.93
CA GLY A 429 26.02 -12.09 -0.60
C GLY A 429 26.50 -11.02 0.41
N GLY A 430 26.51 -9.72 0.03
CA GLY A 430 26.81 -8.62 0.95
C GLY A 430 28.30 -8.23 1.07
N LEU A 431 29.14 -8.85 0.26
CA LEU A 431 30.58 -8.55 0.07
C LEU A 431 30.79 -7.18 -0.58
N ALA A 432 31.69 -6.35 -0.05
CA ALA A 432 32.10 -5.09 -0.65
C ALA A 432 33.31 -5.21 -1.60
N ASP A 433 34.05 -6.33 -1.55
CA ASP A 433 35.13 -6.68 -2.48
C ASP A 433 35.44 -8.19 -2.39
N THR A 434 36.41 -8.65 -3.17
CA THR A 434 36.89 -10.04 -3.20
C THR A 434 38.28 -10.22 -2.59
N SER A 435 38.71 -9.28 -1.72
CA SER A 435 39.97 -9.44 -0.98
C SER A 435 39.94 -10.68 -0.09
N GLU A 436 41.11 -11.24 0.20
CA GLU A 436 41.25 -12.42 1.06
C GLU A 436 40.53 -12.25 2.41
N MET A 437 40.60 -11.05 3.00
CA MET A 437 39.94 -10.77 4.26
C MET A 437 38.40 -10.73 4.13
N SER A 438 37.88 -10.17 3.04
CA SER A 438 36.45 -10.21 2.75
C SER A 438 35.94 -11.65 2.55
N LEU A 439 36.72 -12.53 1.91
CA LEU A 439 36.39 -13.95 1.77
C LEU A 439 36.37 -14.68 3.12
N ARG A 440 37.33 -14.37 4.00
CA ARG A 440 37.37 -14.88 5.38
C ARG A 440 36.12 -14.44 6.14
N TYR A 441 35.78 -13.15 6.10
CA TYR A 441 34.58 -12.63 6.76
C TYR A 441 33.27 -13.18 6.17
N HIS A 442 33.21 -13.43 4.87
CA HIS A 442 32.03 -14.01 4.25
C HIS A 442 31.79 -15.44 4.72
N THR A 443 32.84 -16.24 4.80
CA THR A 443 32.78 -17.61 5.35
C THR A 443 32.44 -17.59 6.84
N ALA A 444 33.02 -16.66 7.61
CA ALA A 444 32.67 -16.48 9.01
C ALA A 444 31.20 -16.06 9.21
N THR A 445 30.60 -15.36 8.24
CA THR A 445 29.18 -14.97 8.29
C THR A 445 28.26 -16.20 8.22
N HIS A 446 28.58 -17.20 7.40
CA HIS A 446 27.81 -18.45 7.33
C HIS A 446 27.89 -19.26 8.64
N LEU A 447 29.08 -19.34 9.24
CA LEU A 447 29.27 -19.98 10.55
C LEU A 447 28.50 -19.24 11.65
N LEU A 448 28.57 -17.90 11.65
CA LEU A 448 27.85 -17.04 12.59
C LEU A 448 26.34 -17.23 12.46
N HIS A 449 25.80 -17.23 11.25
CA HIS A 449 24.37 -17.38 11.02
C HIS A 449 23.86 -18.73 11.53
N GLN A 450 24.56 -19.83 11.23
CA GLN A 450 24.20 -21.13 11.77
C GLN A 450 24.33 -21.18 13.30
N ALA A 451 25.42 -20.66 13.87
CA ALA A 451 25.63 -20.65 15.33
C ALA A 451 24.55 -19.84 16.06
N LEU A 452 24.09 -18.73 15.46
CA LEU A 452 22.96 -17.96 15.99
C LEU A 452 21.67 -18.79 15.99
N ARG A 453 21.42 -19.59 14.96
CA ARG A 453 20.24 -20.48 14.90
C ARG A 453 20.33 -21.60 15.95
N ASP A 454 21.52 -22.16 16.17
CA ASP A 454 21.75 -23.21 17.16
C ASP A 454 21.55 -22.71 18.60
N VAL A 455 21.91 -21.45 18.88
CA VAL A 455 21.81 -20.87 20.22
C VAL A 455 20.46 -20.21 20.48
N LEU A 456 19.91 -19.49 19.50
CA LEU A 456 18.74 -18.62 19.67
C LEU A 456 17.45 -19.18 19.05
N GLY A 457 17.54 -20.24 18.23
CA GLY A 457 16.39 -20.88 17.60
C GLY A 457 16.36 -20.79 16.08
N SER A 458 15.63 -21.72 15.47
CA SER A 458 15.51 -21.87 14.00
C SER A 458 14.74 -20.74 13.31
N GLU A 459 14.13 -19.84 14.08
CA GLU A 459 13.43 -18.65 13.64
C GLU A 459 14.37 -17.47 13.33
N VAL A 460 15.65 -17.55 13.73
CA VAL A 460 16.64 -16.53 13.39
C VAL A 460 16.82 -16.49 11.87
N ARG A 461 16.51 -15.32 11.27
CA ARG A 461 16.64 -15.09 9.83
C ARG A 461 17.54 -13.89 9.57
N GLN A 462 18.42 -13.98 8.59
CA GLN A 462 19.16 -12.82 8.10
C GLN A 462 18.21 -11.71 7.62
N LYS A 463 18.52 -10.47 8.00
CA LYS A 463 17.85 -9.24 7.58
C LYS A 463 18.78 -8.29 6.84
N GLY A 464 20.08 -8.53 6.89
CA GLY A 464 21.08 -7.79 6.12
C GLY A 464 22.49 -8.26 6.44
N SER A 465 23.39 -8.11 5.47
CA SER A 465 24.81 -8.38 5.65
C SER A 465 25.63 -7.28 4.98
N ASN A 466 26.75 -6.91 5.59
CA ASN A 466 27.76 -6.07 4.96
C ASN A 466 29.16 -6.49 5.41
N ILE A 467 29.93 -6.98 4.46
CA ILE A 467 31.29 -7.48 4.66
C ILE A 467 32.25 -6.57 3.89
N THR A 468 33.28 -6.06 4.56
CA THR A 468 34.42 -5.35 3.96
C THR A 468 35.72 -5.94 4.55
N PRO A 469 36.91 -5.58 4.04
CA PRO A 469 38.18 -6.06 4.60
C PRO A 469 38.35 -5.66 6.08
N GLU A 470 37.70 -4.59 6.51
CA GLU A 470 37.80 -4.04 7.86
C GLU A 470 36.66 -4.49 8.78
N ARG A 471 35.54 -5.03 8.26
CA ARG A 471 34.37 -5.35 9.09
C ARG A 471 33.48 -6.48 8.58
N LEU A 472 32.99 -7.29 9.51
CA LEU A 472 31.80 -8.13 9.34
C LEU A 472 30.62 -7.51 10.09
N ARG A 473 29.55 -7.20 9.37
CA ARG A 473 28.27 -6.75 9.93
C ARG A 473 27.15 -7.70 9.52
N PHE A 474 26.49 -8.29 10.50
CA PHE A 474 25.40 -9.24 10.28
C PHE A 474 24.14 -8.81 11.03
N ASP A 475 23.05 -8.60 10.30
CA ASP A 475 21.75 -8.19 10.83
C ASP A 475 20.80 -9.38 10.78
N PHE A 476 20.15 -9.70 11.90
CA PHE A 476 19.28 -10.87 12.02
C PHE A 476 18.01 -10.56 12.82
N ALA A 477 16.95 -11.30 12.51
CA ALA A 477 15.67 -11.20 13.19
C ALA A 477 15.76 -11.85 14.57
N PHE A 478 15.66 -11.03 15.62
CA PHE A 478 15.60 -11.49 16.99
C PHE A 478 14.97 -10.40 17.89
N PRO A 479 13.98 -10.71 18.73
CA PRO A 479 13.14 -9.70 19.38
C PRO A 479 13.83 -8.97 20.54
N ARG A 480 14.91 -9.52 21.10
CA ARG A 480 15.57 -8.98 22.30
C ARG A 480 17.09 -8.87 22.11
N LYS A 481 17.75 -8.23 23.07
CA LYS A 481 19.21 -8.26 23.19
C LYS A 481 19.67 -9.68 23.55
N MET A 482 20.77 -10.12 22.94
CA MET A 482 21.43 -11.37 23.33
C MET A 482 22.06 -11.20 24.71
N THR A 483 21.97 -12.22 25.56
CA THR A 483 22.71 -12.24 26.83
C THR A 483 24.20 -12.39 26.58
N GLU A 484 25.03 -12.10 27.59
CA GLU A 484 26.48 -12.30 27.46
C GLU A 484 26.82 -13.79 27.28
N GLU A 485 26.06 -14.68 27.91
CA GLU A 485 26.20 -16.13 27.78
C GLU A 485 25.85 -16.62 26.38
N GLU A 486 24.78 -16.10 25.78
CA GLU A 486 24.40 -16.40 24.40
C GLU A 486 25.46 -15.93 23.41
N LYS A 487 25.97 -14.71 23.59
CA LYS A 487 27.05 -14.17 22.76
C LYS A 487 28.31 -15.03 22.85
N LYS A 488 28.72 -15.36 24.08
CA LYS A 488 29.87 -16.23 24.32
C LYS A 488 29.67 -17.60 23.67
N ARG A 489 28.48 -18.20 23.80
CA ARG A 489 28.18 -19.51 23.20
C ARG A 489 28.24 -19.48 21.68
N VAL A 490 27.73 -18.42 21.05
CA VAL A 490 27.84 -18.22 19.60
C VAL A 490 29.31 -18.11 19.18
N GLU A 491 30.10 -17.29 19.88
CA GLU A 491 31.56 -17.18 19.63
C GLU A 491 32.28 -18.53 19.80
N ASP A 492 31.97 -19.27 20.86
CA ASP A 492 32.58 -20.57 21.15
C ASP A 492 32.30 -21.58 20.04
N ILE A 493 31.05 -21.64 19.56
CA ILE A 493 30.64 -22.53 18.47
C ILE A 493 31.34 -22.17 17.16
N VAL A 494 31.37 -20.88 16.79
CA VAL A 494 32.05 -20.45 15.54
C VAL A 494 33.53 -20.84 15.60
N ASN A 495 34.20 -20.57 16.72
CA ASN A 495 35.60 -20.91 16.90
C ASN A 495 35.84 -22.43 16.98
N GLU A 496 34.90 -23.22 17.50
CA GLU A 496 34.95 -24.68 17.43
C GLU A 496 34.94 -25.17 15.98
N LYS A 497 34.06 -24.63 15.14
CA LYS A 497 33.98 -25.00 13.71
C LYS A 497 35.17 -24.51 12.90
N ILE A 498 35.81 -23.41 13.32
CA ILE A 498 37.10 -22.99 12.76
C ILE A 498 38.20 -24.01 13.12
N ARG A 499 38.30 -24.41 14.39
CA ARG A 499 39.27 -25.43 14.83
C ARG A 499 39.04 -26.81 14.22
N ALA A 500 37.80 -27.12 13.82
CA ALA A 500 37.45 -28.35 13.13
C ALA A 500 37.93 -28.40 11.67
N LYS A 501 38.44 -27.29 11.11
CA LYS A 501 39.04 -27.21 9.77
C LYS A 501 38.14 -27.76 8.66
N LEU A 502 36.87 -27.38 8.71
CA LEU A 502 35.84 -27.89 7.81
C LEU A 502 36.06 -27.35 6.38
N PRO A 503 35.93 -28.19 5.35
CA PRO A 503 36.04 -27.74 3.97
C PRO A 503 34.82 -26.90 3.59
N MET A 504 35.05 -25.86 2.77
CA MET A 504 33.99 -25.11 2.10
C MET A 504 33.79 -25.67 0.69
N GLN A 505 32.57 -26.08 0.39
CA GLN A 505 32.20 -26.69 -0.88
C GLN A 505 31.03 -25.94 -1.53
N ARG A 506 30.88 -26.14 -2.84
CA ARG A 506 29.85 -25.50 -3.66
C ARG A 506 29.21 -26.51 -4.60
N VAL A 507 27.89 -26.49 -4.67
CA VAL A 507 27.11 -27.20 -5.70
C VAL A 507 26.17 -26.21 -6.39
N VAL A 508 25.85 -26.45 -7.66
CA VAL A 508 24.83 -25.70 -8.41
C VAL A 508 23.71 -26.69 -8.72
N LEU A 509 22.48 -26.33 -8.39
CA LEU A 509 21.30 -27.16 -8.58
C LEU A 509 20.14 -26.34 -9.15
N PRO A 510 19.20 -26.98 -9.87
CA PRO A 510 17.92 -26.37 -10.19
C PRO A 510 17.20 -25.88 -8.92
N LEU A 511 16.51 -24.74 -8.98
CA LEU A 511 15.89 -24.10 -7.81
C LEU A 511 15.00 -25.05 -6.99
N GLU A 512 14.21 -25.89 -7.66
CA GLU A 512 13.30 -26.83 -7.01
C GLU A 512 14.01 -28.00 -6.32
N GLU A 513 15.19 -28.40 -6.81
CA GLU A 513 16.04 -29.40 -6.15
C GLU A 513 16.82 -28.77 -4.99
N ALA A 514 17.34 -27.57 -5.21
CA ALA A 514 18.06 -26.80 -4.20
C ALA A 514 17.21 -26.57 -2.94
N LYS A 515 15.91 -26.25 -3.09
CA LYS A 515 14.98 -26.10 -1.97
C LYS A 515 14.83 -27.37 -1.12
N LYS A 516 14.95 -28.55 -1.72
CA LYS A 516 14.83 -29.85 -1.02
C LYS A 516 16.05 -30.20 -0.17
N THR A 517 17.19 -29.55 -0.40
CA THR A 517 18.43 -29.80 0.35
C THR A 517 18.38 -29.28 1.79
N GLY A 518 17.38 -28.46 2.13
CA GLY A 518 17.28 -27.78 3.42
C GLY A 518 18.28 -26.62 3.59
N ALA A 519 18.95 -26.19 2.52
CA ALA A 519 19.79 -25.01 2.55
C ALA A 519 18.95 -23.75 2.82
N LEU A 520 19.50 -22.86 3.65
CA LEU A 520 18.86 -21.59 3.98
C LEU A 520 18.77 -20.73 2.71
N HIS A 521 17.59 -20.18 2.49
CA HIS A 521 17.30 -19.25 1.40
C HIS A 521 16.50 -18.07 1.95
N PHE A 522 16.63 -16.90 1.33
CA PHE A 522 16.12 -15.65 1.88
C PHE A 522 14.82 -15.24 1.17
N PHE A 523 13.74 -15.09 1.94
CA PHE A 523 12.43 -14.73 1.43
C PHE A 523 12.44 -13.30 0.87
N GLY A 524 12.13 -13.13 -0.41
CA GLY A 524 12.12 -11.83 -1.11
C GLY A 524 13.27 -11.62 -2.11
N GLU A 525 14.27 -12.49 -2.16
CA GLU A 525 15.26 -12.50 -3.26
C GLU A 525 14.71 -13.25 -4.47
N LYS A 526 14.89 -12.68 -5.68
CA LYS A 526 14.59 -13.37 -6.94
C LYS A 526 15.76 -14.29 -7.27
N TYR A 527 15.56 -15.60 -7.13
CA TYR A 527 16.49 -16.62 -7.59
C TYR A 527 16.26 -16.95 -9.07
N GLY A 528 17.33 -17.26 -9.81
CA GLY A 528 17.21 -17.78 -11.18
C GLY A 528 16.82 -19.26 -11.19
N ASP A 529 16.71 -19.84 -12.40
CA ASP A 529 16.33 -21.25 -12.60
C ASP A 529 17.34 -22.22 -11.95
N GLU A 530 18.60 -21.83 -11.88
CA GLU A 530 19.66 -22.51 -11.13
C GLU A 530 20.21 -21.63 -10.00
N VAL A 531 20.55 -22.26 -8.88
CA VAL A 531 21.12 -21.59 -7.70
C VAL A 531 22.37 -22.31 -7.21
N SER A 532 23.33 -21.53 -6.73
CA SER A 532 24.51 -22.05 -6.05
C SER A 532 24.27 -22.18 -4.55
N ILE A 533 24.58 -23.35 -4.01
CA ILE A 533 24.60 -23.63 -2.57
C ILE A 533 26.05 -23.74 -2.14
N TYR A 534 26.44 -22.90 -1.19
CA TYR A 534 27.70 -23.03 -0.47
C TYR A 534 27.45 -23.72 0.86
N TYR A 535 28.27 -24.72 1.19
CA TYR A 535 28.14 -25.48 2.42
C TYR A 535 29.49 -25.76 3.08
N ILE A 536 29.48 -25.82 4.42
CA ILE A 536 30.66 -26.03 5.27
C ILE A 536 30.57 -27.42 5.90
N GLY A 537 31.39 -28.35 5.41
CA GLY A 537 31.43 -29.76 5.83
C GLY A 537 31.71 -30.70 4.66
N ASP A 538 31.86 -32.00 4.96
CA ASP A 538 32.31 -33.00 3.98
C ASP A 538 31.26 -33.37 2.92
N SER A 539 29.97 -33.27 3.27
CA SER A 539 28.84 -33.55 2.37
C SER A 539 27.71 -32.54 2.59
N LEU A 540 26.82 -32.39 1.62
CA LEU A 540 25.68 -31.48 1.72
C LEU A 540 24.64 -31.92 2.78
N GLU A 541 24.58 -33.22 3.02
CA GLU A 541 23.72 -33.88 4.00
C GLU A 541 24.20 -33.61 5.43
N THR A 542 25.52 -33.67 5.65
CA THR A 542 26.14 -33.52 6.98
C THR A 542 26.77 -32.14 7.21
N ALA A 543 26.62 -31.21 6.28
CA ALA A 543 27.16 -29.86 6.40
C ALA A 543 26.63 -29.15 7.64
N TYR A 544 27.52 -28.47 8.36
CA TYR A 544 27.14 -27.65 9.50
C TYR A 544 26.31 -26.44 9.07
N SER A 545 26.76 -25.72 8.03
CA SER A 545 26.03 -24.61 7.42
C SER A 545 25.88 -24.85 5.92
N LYS A 546 24.71 -24.52 5.37
CA LYS A 546 24.41 -24.59 3.93
C LYS A 546 23.42 -23.49 3.55
N GLU A 547 23.82 -22.63 2.62
CA GLU A 547 23.05 -21.43 2.25
C GLU A 547 23.07 -21.19 0.74
N PHE A 548 21.98 -20.65 0.21
CA PHE A 548 21.93 -20.12 -1.15
C PHE A 548 22.81 -18.87 -1.21
N CYS A 549 23.97 -18.99 -1.84
CA CYS A 549 24.96 -17.92 -1.89
C CYS A 549 25.65 -17.88 -3.25
N GLY A 550 25.91 -16.68 -3.75
CA GLY A 550 26.61 -16.44 -5.01
C GLY A 550 27.98 -15.77 -4.85
N GLY A 551 28.40 -15.50 -3.62
CA GLY A 551 29.67 -14.83 -3.34
C GLY A 551 30.82 -15.82 -3.13
N PRO A 552 32.07 -15.45 -3.44
CA PRO A 552 33.23 -16.30 -3.20
C PRO A 552 33.52 -16.50 -1.71
N HIS A 553 34.16 -17.62 -1.36
CA HIS A 553 34.51 -18.02 0.00
C HIS A 553 35.96 -18.52 0.10
N VAL A 554 36.50 -18.64 1.31
CA VAL A 554 37.75 -19.38 1.53
C VAL A 554 37.50 -20.88 1.36
N SER A 555 38.53 -21.66 1.02
CA SER A 555 38.41 -23.10 0.78
C SER A 555 38.26 -23.93 2.06
N ASN A 556 38.67 -23.42 3.22
CA ASN A 556 38.62 -24.13 4.50
C ASN A 556 38.44 -23.16 5.67
N THR A 557 37.72 -23.56 6.72
CA THR A 557 37.50 -22.72 7.90
C THR A 557 38.78 -22.46 8.71
N GLU A 558 39.84 -23.26 8.55
CA GLU A 558 41.11 -23.08 9.29
C GLU A 558 41.79 -21.74 8.99
N THR A 559 41.53 -21.16 7.81
CA THR A 559 42.12 -19.88 7.43
C THR A 559 41.45 -18.70 8.11
N LEU A 560 40.36 -18.90 8.87
CA LEU A 560 39.61 -17.80 9.49
C LEU A 560 40.31 -17.19 10.72
N GLY A 561 41.21 -17.91 11.39
CA GLY A 561 41.82 -17.43 12.63
C GLY A 561 40.85 -17.52 13.82
N THR A 562 40.79 -16.49 14.66
CA THR A 562 39.88 -16.45 15.83
C THR A 562 38.75 -15.46 15.61
N PHE A 563 37.50 -15.93 15.70
CA PHE A 563 36.30 -15.11 15.60
C PHE A 563 35.92 -14.45 16.93
N LYS A 564 35.59 -13.16 16.90
CA LYS A 564 35.10 -12.41 18.07
C LYS A 564 33.98 -11.44 17.68
N ILE A 565 32.90 -11.45 18.44
CA ILE A 565 31.84 -10.45 18.42
C ILE A 565 32.37 -9.18 19.11
N ALA A 566 32.59 -8.14 18.33
CA ALA A 566 33.04 -6.85 18.83
C ALA A 566 31.89 -6.06 19.46
N LYS A 567 30.70 -6.11 18.86
CA LYS A 567 29.53 -5.39 19.34
C LYS A 567 28.23 -6.05 18.90
N GLU A 568 27.22 -5.93 19.74
CA GLU A 568 25.84 -6.24 19.42
C GLU A 568 24.98 -4.98 19.66
N GLU A 569 24.14 -4.62 18.70
CA GLU A 569 23.28 -3.42 18.77
C GLU A 569 21.92 -3.64 18.09
N ALA A 570 20.90 -2.88 18.54
CA ALA A 570 19.60 -2.86 17.87
C ALA A 570 19.69 -2.08 16.55
N VAL A 571 19.13 -2.61 15.47
CA VAL A 571 19.01 -1.87 14.19
C VAL A 571 17.63 -1.25 14.07
N SER A 572 16.61 -2.03 14.36
CA SER A 572 15.20 -1.66 14.37
C SER A 572 14.44 -2.62 15.29
N ALA A 573 13.14 -2.40 15.52
CA ALA A 573 12.32 -3.36 16.25
C ALA A 573 12.43 -4.75 15.62
N GLY A 574 12.69 -5.78 16.46
CA GLY A 574 12.84 -7.17 16.02
C GLY A 574 14.10 -7.51 15.23
N VAL A 575 15.04 -6.57 15.05
CA VAL A 575 16.28 -6.79 14.29
C VAL A 575 17.50 -6.39 15.12
N ARG A 576 18.42 -7.34 15.28
CA ARG A 576 19.70 -7.17 15.98
C ARG A 576 20.84 -7.17 14.97
N ARG A 577 21.94 -6.49 15.30
CA ARG A 577 23.16 -6.43 14.50
C ARG A 577 24.34 -6.88 15.32
N ILE A 578 25.09 -7.82 14.78
CA ILE A 578 26.42 -8.18 15.25
C ILE A 578 27.46 -7.52 14.36
N LYS A 579 28.45 -6.89 15.00
CA LYS A 579 29.73 -6.55 14.38
C LYS A 579 30.77 -7.52 14.94
N ALA A 580 31.48 -8.20 14.06
CA ALA A 580 32.50 -9.16 14.44
C ALA A 580 33.82 -8.92 13.69
N VAL A 581 34.89 -9.43 14.27
CA VAL A 581 36.26 -9.37 13.74
C VAL A 581 36.88 -10.76 13.74
N LEU A 582 37.82 -10.98 12.84
CA LEU A 582 38.68 -12.15 12.81
C LEU A 582 40.08 -11.68 13.21
N ASN A 583 40.62 -12.25 14.29
CA ASN A 583 41.99 -12.02 14.74
C ASN A 583 42.88 -13.15 14.24
N ASN A 584 44.14 -12.84 13.95
CA ASN A 584 45.13 -13.86 13.59
C ASN A 584 45.57 -14.69 14.80
#